data_AF-A0A7D7VCX1-F1
#
_entry.id   AF-A0A7D7VCX1-F1
#
_cell.length_a   1.000
_cell.length_b   1.000
_cell.length_c   1.000
_cell.angle_alpha   90.00
_cell.angle_beta   90.00
_cell.angle_gamma   90.00
#
_symmetry.space_group_name_H-M   'P 1'
#
loop_
_entity.id
_entity.type
_entity.pdbx_description
1 polymer ?
#
loop_
_entity_poly.entity_id
_entity_poly.type
_entity_poly.pdbx_seq_one_letter_code
_entity_poly.pdbx_strand_id
1 'polypeptide(L)'
;MPILEELLPAVDIKRIQDVLESEEWSFSSLATLGSLDPRCDFRFCDLRGLDLRDEDLRGFDFTGADLRGCIRNDGTKIDQTTIFNDCQIDWVEAQKTPIVQVMLEVENASSNAQRRRALEVLVSQYCLKSAPMGPIRLI
;
A
#
# COMPACT_ATOMS: atom_id res chain seq x y z
N MET A 1 -3.25 3.43 28.16
CA MET A 1 -3.60 2.15 27.53
C MET A 1 -3.02 1.06 28.43
N PRO A 2 -3.63 0.77 29.59
CA PRO A 2 -2.88 0.34 30.78
C PRO A 2 -2.23 -1.05 30.66
N ILE A 3 -2.87 -1.98 29.96
CA ILE A 3 -2.39 -3.37 29.85
C ILE A 3 -1.13 -3.49 28.97
N LEU A 4 -1.02 -2.66 27.92
CA LEU A 4 0.14 -2.71 27.03
C LEU A 4 1.38 -2.09 27.67
N GLU A 5 1.19 -1.11 28.55
CA GLU A 5 2.25 -0.44 29.34
C GLU A 5 2.96 -1.39 30.32
N GLU A 6 2.30 -2.47 30.76
CA GLU A 6 2.88 -3.49 31.64
C GLU A 6 3.55 -4.65 30.89
N LEU A 7 3.15 -4.90 29.64
CA LEU A 7 3.56 -6.08 28.87
C LEU A 7 4.63 -5.80 27.82
N LEU A 8 4.77 -4.55 27.38
CA LEU A 8 5.67 -4.18 26.30
C LEU A 8 6.65 -3.07 26.70
N PRO A 9 7.88 -3.08 26.17
CA PRO A 9 8.79 -1.94 26.26
C PRO A 9 8.14 -0.65 25.74
N ALA A 10 8.46 0.48 26.37
CA ALA A 10 7.90 1.79 25.97
C ALA A 10 8.14 2.14 24.49
N VAL A 11 9.25 1.65 23.92
CA VAL A 11 9.56 1.83 22.48
C VAL A 11 8.56 1.11 21.58
N ASP A 12 8.10 -0.09 21.96
CA ASP A 12 7.17 -0.87 21.16
C ASP A 12 5.75 -0.29 21.26
N ILE A 13 5.38 0.20 22.45
CA ILE A 13 4.12 0.96 22.63
C ILE A 13 4.13 2.20 21.75
N LYS A 14 5.25 2.93 21.69
CA LYS A 14 5.37 4.12 20.86
C LYS A 14 5.23 3.79 19.37
N ARG A 15 5.87 2.72 18.89
CA ARG A 15 5.70 2.24 17.50
C ARG A 15 4.25 1.87 17.19
N ILE A 16 3.58 1.16 18.10
CA ILE A 16 2.16 0.82 17.95
C ILE A 16 1.32 2.08 17.87
N GLN A 17 1.56 3.07 18.73
CA GLN A 17 0.87 4.36 18.68
C GLN A 17 1.13 5.09 17.37
N ASP A 18 2.37 5.15 16.91
CA ASP A 18 2.75 5.81 15.65
C ASP A 18 2.06 5.16 14.44
N VAL A 19 1.92 3.83 14.44
CA VAL A 19 1.15 3.10 13.42
C VAL A 19 -0.34 3.42 13.51
N LEU A 20 -0.93 3.44 14.71
CA LEU A 20 -2.36 3.69 14.92
C LEU A 20 -2.77 5.13 14.64
N GLU A 21 -1.88 6.10 14.87
CA GLU A 21 -2.12 7.53 14.67
C GLU A 21 -1.75 7.98 13.24
N SER A 22 -1.15 7.10 12.43
CA SER A 22 -0.71 7.41 11.08
C SER A 22 -1.90 7.71 10.15
N GLU A 23 -1.77 8.76 9.35
CA GLU A 23 -2.63 9.02 8.20
C GLU A 23 -2.18 8.28 6.94
N GLU A 24 -1.03 7.59 6.99
CA GLU A 24 -0.52 6.73 5.90
C GLU A 24 -1.20 5.37 5.95
N TRP A 25 -1.73 4.93 4.80
CA TRP A 25 -2.41 3.63 4.68
C TRP A 25 -1.58 2.61 3.91
N SER A 26 -0.36 2.98 3.53
CA SER A 26 0.53 2.08 2.80
C SER A 26 1.08 0.99 3.71
N PHE A 27 0.96 -0.25 3.27
CA PHE A 27 1.49 -1.41 3.99
C PHE A 27 2.98 -1.26 4.28
N SER A 28 3.78 -0.85 3.29
CA SER A 28 5.23 -0.67 3.46
C SER A 28 5.58 0.50 4.40
N SER A 29 4.81 1.59 4.38
CA SER A 29 4.97 2.70 5.31
C SER A 29 4.64 2.29 6.75
N LEU A 30 3.53 1.58 6.95
CA LEU A 30 3.11 1.10 8.28
C LEU A 30 4.09 0.05 8.83
N ALA A 31 4.62 -0.83 7.99
CA ALA A 31 5.70 -1.75 8.36
C ALA A 31 6.94 -1.00 8.89
N THR A 32 7.32 0.07 8.19
CA THR A 32 8.46 0.91 8.57
C THR A 32 8.22 1.64 9.90
N LEU A 33 7.03 2.22 10.09
CA LEU A 33 6.64 2.86 11.36
C LEU A 33 6.67 1.87 12.53
N GLY A 34 6.19 0.65 12.28
CA GLY A 34 6.26 -0.46 13.24
C GLY A 34 7.69 -0.96 13.50
N SER A 35 8.70 -0.46 12.79
CA SER A 35 10.07 -1.01 12.77
C SER A 35 10.11 -2.50 12.45
N LEU A 36 9.18 -2.98 11.61
CA LEU A 36 9.11 -4.35 11.15
C LEU A 36 10.10 -4.55 9.99
N ASP A 37 10.84 -5.65 10.02
CA ASP A 37 11.74 -6.06 8.94
C ASP A 37 10.95 -6.83 7.86
N PRO A 38 10.84 -6.28 6.64
CA PRO A 38 10.17 -6.94 5.51
C PRO A 38 10.66 -8.37 5.24
N ARG A 39 11.91 -8.68 5.61
CA ARG A 39 12.58 -9.94 5.29
C ARG A 39 12.26 -11.06 6.27
N CYS A 40 11.61 -10.79 7.40
CA CYS A 40 11.29 -11.85 8.36
C CYS A 40 10.01 -11.66 9.16
N ASP A 41 9.57 -10.42 9.41
CA ASP A 41 8.49 -10.17 10.38
C ASP A 41 7.10 -10.46 9.82
N PHE A 42 6.98 -10.68 8.52
CA PHE A 42 5.74 -11.02 7.83
C PHE A 42 5.60 -12.51 7.48
N ARG A 43 6.57 -13.34 7.92
CA ARG A 43 6.50 -14.79 7.74
C ARG A 43 5.44 -15.38 8.67
N PHE A 44 4.68 -16.35 8.17
CA PHE A 44 3.63 -17.05 8.92
C PHE A 44 2.51 -16.15 9.48
N CYS A 45 2.43 -14.90 9.03
CA CYS A 45 1.39 -13.96 9.47
C CYS A 45 0.05 -14.23 8.75
N ASP A 46 -1.04 -13.97 9.47
CA ASP A 46 -2.36 -13.81 8.87
C ASP A 46 -2.49 -12.39 8.33
N LEU A 47 -2.49 -12.27 7.00
CA LEU A 47 -2.52 -11.02 6.27
C LEU A 47 -3.74 -10.97 5.32
N ARG A 48 -4.74 -11.81 5.58
CA ARG A 48 -5.89 -11.98 4.69
C ARG A 48 -6.68 -10.68 4.51
N GLY A 49 -7.16 -10.47 3.30
CA GLY A 49 -8.06 -9.35 2.99
C GLY A 49 -7.41 -7.96 2.99
N LEU A 50 -6.08 -7.87 3.08
CA LEU A 50 -5.39 -6.58 3.01
C LEU A 50 -5.52 -5.95 1.61
N ASP A 51 -5.66 -4.63 1.59
CA ASP A 51 -5.56 -3.84 0.36
C ASP A 51 -4.08 -3.57 0.06
N LEU A 52 -3.54 -4.24 -0.96
CA LEU A 52 -2.15 -4.12 -1.41
C LEU A 52 -2.06 -3.45 -2.78
N ARG A 53 -3.09 -2.71 -3.20
CA ARG A 53 -3.08 -1.94 -4.44
C ARG A 53 -2.00 -0.87 -4.38
N ASP A 54 -1.25 -0.73 -5.48
CA ASP A 54 -0.16 0.25 -5.63
C ASP A 54 1.02 0.10 -4.64
N GLU A 55 1.00 -0.93 -3.78
CA GLU A 55 2.05 -1.20 -2.80
C GLU A 55 3.34 -1.72 -3.44
N ASP A 56 4.46 -1.40 -2.80
CA ASP A 56 5.77 -1.93 -3.18
C ASP A 56 6.15 -3.09 -2.25
N LEU A 57 5.97 -4.33 -2.73
CA LEU A 57 6.23 -5.54 -1.97
C LEU A 57 7.60 -6.16 -2.30
N ARG A 58 8.47 -5.44 -3.02
CA ARG A 58 9.81 -5.92 -3.35
C ARG A 58 10.65 -6.04 -2.06
N GLY A 59 11.37 -7.15 -1.93
CA GLY A 59 12.19 -7.47 -0.76
C GLY A 59 11.44 -8.02 0.44
N PHE A 60 10.10 -8.15 0.38
CA PHE A 60 9.32 -8.78 1.43
C PHE A 60 9.41 -10.29 1.38
N ASP A 61 9.44 -10.91 2.57
CA ASP A 61 9.36 -12.34 2.75
C ASP A 61 8.07 -12.73 3.46
N PHE A 62 7.14 -13.26 2.67
CA PHE A 62 5.84 -13.77 3.11
C PHE A 62 5.85 -15.29 3.29
N THR A 63 7.01 -15.90 3.58
CA THR A 63 7.11 -17.35 3.75
C THR A 63 6.08 -17.85 4.77
N GLY A 64 5.23 -18.80 4.35
CA GLY A 64 4.18 -19.39 5.19
C GLY A 64 3.01 -18.46 5.56
N ALA A 65 2.99 -17.21 5.09
CA ALA A 65 1.93 -16.27 5.39
C ALA A 65 0.62 -16.62 4.67
N ASP A 66 -0.49 -16.06 5.14
CA ASP A 66 -1.81 -16.18 4.53
C ASP A 66 -2.24 -14.85 3.90
N LEU A 67 -2.14 -14.76 2.56
CA LEU A 67 -2.49 -13.61 1.73
C LEU A 67 -3.80 -13.82 0.96
N ARG A 68 -4.66 -14.75 1.39
CA ARG A 68 -5.94 -15.00 0.72
C ARG A 68 -6.86 -13.78 0.83
N GLY A 69 -7.52 -13.44 -0.26
CA GLY A 69 -8.43 -12.30 -0.33
C GLY A 69 -7.73 -10.94 -0.36
N CYS A 70 -6.39 -10.88 -0.37
CA CYS A 70 -5.68 -9.62 -0.56
C CYS A 70 -5.99 -9.02 -1.93
N ILE A 71 -6.14 -7.70 -1.99
CA ILE A 71 -6.46 -6.99 -3.22
C ILE A 71 -5.18 -6.45 -3.85
N ARG A 72 -4.92 -6.76 -5.14
CA ARG A 72 -3.84 -6.13 -5.92
C ARG A 72 -4.39 -5.38 -7.13
N ASN A 73 -3.53 -4.60 -7.77
CA ASN A 73 -3.75 -4.07 -9.11
C ASN A 73 -2.42 -4.11 -9.90
N ASP A 74 -2.43 -3.58 -11.13
CA ASP A 74 -1.21 -3.43 -11.96
C ASP A 74 -0.11 -2.56 -11.29
N GLY A 75 -0.46 -1.77 -10.28
CA GLY A 75 0.47 -0.91 -9.54
C GLY A 75 1.23 -1.65 -8.42
N THR A 76 0.71 -2.79 -7.94
CA THR A 76 1.37 -3.60 -6.92
C THR A 76 2.70 -4.15 -7.46
N LYS A 77 3.83 -3.70 -6.89
CA LYS A 77 5.18 -4.03 -7.39
C LYS A 77 5.71 -5.28 -6.71
N ILE A 78 6.02 -6.28 -7.53
CA ILE A 78 6.51 -7.59 -7.11
C ILE A 78 7.57 -8.02 -8.11
N ASP A 79 8.68 -8.54 -7.62
CA ASP A 79 9.74 -9.07 -8.46
C ASP A 79 10.37 -10.31 -7.82
N GLN A 80 11.49 -10.78 -8.35
CA GLN A 80 12.22 -11.95 -7.84
C GLN A 80 12.66 -11.85 -6.37
N THR A 81 12.61 -10.65 -5.76
CA THR A 81 12.97 -10.42 -4.36
C THR A 81 11.80 -10.56 -3.40
N THR A 82 10.56 -10.68 -3.91
CA THR A 82 9.39 -10.96 -3.09
C THR A 82 9.23 -12.46 -2.91
N ILE A 83 9.33 -12.94 -1.67
CA ILE A 83 9.34 -14.38 -1.35
C ILE A 83 7.95 -14.83 -0.90
N PHE A 84 7.47 -15.92 -1.51
CA PHE A 84 6.15 -16.51 -1.24
C PHE A 84 6.22 -18.02 -0.92
N ASN A 85 7.36 -18.50 -0.42
CA ASN A 85 7.54 -19.92 -0.12
C ASN A 85 6.47 -20.40 0.86
N ASP A 86 5.77 -21.49 0.56
CA ASP A 86 4.68 -22.04 1.38
C ASP A 86 3.57 -21.02 1.74
N CYS A 87 3.47 -19.91 1.02
CA CYS A 87 2.47 -18.86 1.25
C CYS A 87 1.12 -19.27 0.66
N GLN A 88 0.03 -19.03 1.40
CA GLN A 88 -1.33 -19.20 0.86
C GLN A 88 -1.73 -17.92 0.11
N ILE A 89 -1.86 -18.02 -1.20
CA ILE A 89 -2.14 -16.88 -2.08
C ILE A 89 -3.40 -17.15 -2.90
N ASP A 90 -4.38 -16.28 -2.73
CA ASP A 90 -5.59 -16.18 -3.57
C ASP A 90 -5.97 -14.71 -3.69
N TRP A 91 -5.33 -13.99 -4.61
CA TRP A 91 -5.50 -12.55 -4.71
C TRP A 91 -6.76 -12.17 -5.46
N VAL A 92 -7.34 -11.06 -5.04
CA VAL A 92 -8.42 -10.37 -5.73
C VAL A 92 -7.79 -9.30 -6.61
N GLU A 93 -7.97 -9.44 -7.93
CA GLU A 93 -7.60 -8.39 -8.87
C GLU A 93 -8.62 -7.24 -8.78
N ALA A 94 -8.19 -6.06 -8.35
CA ALA A 94 -9.00 -4.87 -8.49
C ALA A 94 -9.06 -4.48 -9.98
N GLN A 95 -10.28 -4.37 -10.50
CA GLN A 95 -10.47 -3.82 -11.84
C GLN A 95 -10.01 -2.35 -11.87
N LYS A 96 -9.42 -1.92 -13.00
CA LYS A 96 -9.11 -0.50 -13.21
C LYS A 96 -10.39 0.31 -13.09
N THR A 97 -10.46 1.18 -12.08
CA THR A 97 -11.59 2.09 -11.88
C THR A 97 -11.70 3.00 -13.10
N PRO A 98 -12.80 2.96 -13.89
CA PRO A 98 -12.91 3.77 -15.10
C PRO A 98 -12.61 5.24 -14.82
N ILE A 99 -11.93 5.94 -15.74
CA ILE A 99 -11.50 7.33 -15.54
C ILE A 99 -12.65 8.26 -15.10
N VAL A 100 -13.86 8.03 -15.60
CA VAL A 100 -15.07 8.77 -15.22
C VAL A 100 -15.42 8.59 -13.74
N GLN A 101 -15.25 7.39 -13.21
CA GLN A 101 -15.50 7.08 -11.81
C GLN A 101 -14.45 7.74 -10.91
N VAL A 102 -13.17 7.73 -11.32
CA VAL A 102 -12.09 8.43 -10.60
C VAL A 102 -12.30 9.95 -10.62
N MET A 103 -12.72 10.52 -11.76
CA MET A 103 -13.06 11.95 -11.85
C MET A 103 -14.21 12.34 -10.93
N LEU A 104 -15.24 11.49 -10.83
CA LEU A 104 -16.34 11.69 -9.88
C LEU A 104 -15.86 11.61 -8.42
N GLU A 105 -14.90 10.74 -8.11
CA GLU A 105 -14.28 10.68 -6.76
C GLU A 105 -13.50 11.96 -6.44
N VAL A 106 -12.79 12.54 -7.40
CA VAL A 106 -12.09 13.83 -7.25
C VAL A 106 -13.09 14.97 -6.98
N GLU A 107 -14.18 15.02 -7.76
CA GLU A 107 -15.21 16.04 -7.65
C GLU A 107 -15.96 15.95 -6.31
N ASN A 108 -16.31 14.73 -5.89
CA ASN A 108 -17.08 14.47 -4.67
C ASN A 108 -16.21 14.39 -3.40
N ALA A 109 -14.88 14.54 -3.51
CA ALA A 109 -13.99 14.45 -2.37
C ALA A 109 -14.33 15.52 -1.31
N SER A 110 -14.65 15.08 -0.09
CA SER A 110 -14.99 15.94 1.03
C SER A 110 -13.74 16.50 1.76
N SER A 111 -12.56 15.95 1.45
CA SER A 111 -11.28 16.35 2.05
C SER A 111 -10.17 16.49 1.01
N ASN A 112 -9.14 17.26 1.36
CA ASN A 112 -7.95 17.42 0.51
C ASN A 112 -7.17 16.10 0.36
N ALA A 113 -7.12 15.27 1.41
CA ALA A 113 -6.48 13.96 1.35
C ALA A 113 -7.20 13.01 0.37
N GLN A 114 -8.54 12.95 0.44
CA GLN A 114 -9.34 12.13 -0.48
C GLN A 114 -9.19 12.61 -1.93
N ARG A 115 -9.25 13.93 -2.15
CA ARG A 115 -9.06 14.53 -3.48
C ARG A 115 -7.69 14.23 -4.04
N ARG A 116 -6.65 14.36 -3.20
CA ARG A 116 -5.26 14.08 -3.58
C ARG A 116 -5.08 12.61 -3.97
N ARG A 117 -5.63 11.67 -3.20
CA ARG A 117 -5.59 10.24 -3.51
C ARG A 117 -6.26 9.93 -4.84
N ALA A 118 -7.46 10.46 -5.08
CA ALA A 118 -8.18 10.24 -6.34
C ALA A 118 -7.43 10.87 -7.54
N LEU A 119 -6.80 12.04 -7.35
CA LEU A 119 -5.94 12.66 -8.37
C LEU A 119 -4.66 11.84 -8.62
N GLU A 120 -4.04 11.27 -7.58
CA GLU A 120 -2.87 10.39 -7.71
C GLU A 120 -3.22 9.11 -8.50
N VAL A 121 -4.40 8.52 -8.26
CA VAL A 121 -4.94 7.41 -9.05
C VAL A 121 -5.18 7.84 -10.51
N LEU A 122 -5.79 9.00 -10.73
CA LEU A 122 -6.06 9.52 -12.07
C LEU A 122 -4.77 9.76 -12.86
N VAL A 123 -3.76 10.36 -12.23
CA VAL A 123 -2.45 10.63 -12.84
C VAL A 123 -1.69 9.33 -13.09
N SER A 124 -1.61 8.43 -12.11
CA SER A 124 -0.82 7.19 -12.24
C SER A 124 -1.42 6.20 -13.24
N GLN A 125 -2.75 6.11 -13.33
CA GLN A 125 -3.43 5.12 -14.18
C GLN A 125 -3.74 5.65 -15.59
N TYR A 126 -3.93 6.96 -15.77
CA TYR A 126 -4.44 7.53 -17.02
C TYR A 126 -3.56 8.62 -17.65
N CYS A 127 -2.59 9.20 -16.94
CA CYS A 127 -1.60 10.08 -17.56
C CYS A 127 -0.37 9.27 -18.00
N LEU A 128 -0.11 9.27 -19.31
CA LEU A 128 1.10 8.72 -19.91
C LEU A 128 2.34 9.27 -19.20
N LYS A 129 3.33 8.41 -18.94
CA LYS A 129 4.75 8.81 -18.88
C LYS A 129 5.09 9.50 -20.21
N SER A 130 4.77 10.78 -20.35
CA SER A 130 5.12 11.54 -21.54
C SER A 130 6.62 11.81 -21.48
N ALA A 131 7.29 11.31 -22.51
CA ALA A 131 8.61 11.74 -22.98
C ALA A 131 8.78 13.26 -22.87
N PRO A 132 10.02 13.78 -22.76
CA PRO A 132 10.27 15.21 -22.59
C PRO A 132 9.57 15.99 -23.69
N MET A 133 8.62 16.85 -23.30
CA MET A 133 7.99 17.80 -24.18
C MET A 133 9.09 18.78 -24.63
N GLY A 134 9.61 18.56 -25.83
CA GLY A 134 10.46 19.53 -26.51
C GLY A 134 9.75 20.89 -26.60
N PRO A 135 10.50 22.00 -26.70
CA PRO A 135 9.92 23.33 -26.61
C PRO A 135 8.88 23.52 -27.72
N ILE A 136 7.65 23.78 -27.30
CA ILE A 136 6.56 24.14 -28.21
C ILE A 136 6.93 25.46 -28.88
N ARG A 137 7.29 25.41 -30.17
CA ARG A 137 7.37 26.62 -31.00
C ARG A 137 5.95 26.97 -31.44
N LEU A 138 5.41 28.03 -30.86
CA LEU A 138 4.20 28.68 -31.35
C LEU A 138 4.52 29.38 -32.68
N ILE A 139 3.71 29.10 -33.71
CA ILE A 139 3.64 29.86 -34.96
C ILE A 139 2.51 30.87 -34.80
#